data_AF-A0A953H3J0-F1
#
_entry.id   AF-A0A953H3J0-F1
#
_cell.length_a   1.000
_cell.length_b   1.000
_cell.length_c   1.000
_cell.angle_alpha   90.00
_cell.angle_beta   90.00
_cell.angle_gamma   90.00
#
_symmetry.space_group_name_H-M   'P 1'
#
loop_
_entity.id
_entity.type
_entity.pdbx_description
1 polymer ?
#
loop_
_entity_poly.entity_id
_entity_poly.type
_entity_poly.pdbx_seq_one_letter_code
_entity_poly.pdbx_strand_id
1 'polypeptide(L)'
;MPKGRKLYDEDEDDEEEERVSGPCKDCQFFDVDREEDDVSDETIAHCIHPDLEEYELSVSGDSGCNLFEQFNEDEDDEDEEEEEEEEEEPEF
;
A
#
# COMPACT_ATOMS: atom_id res chain seq x y z
N MET A 1 -18.23 -22.98 -45.98
CA MET A 1 -18.51 -21.66 -45.40
C MET A 1 -17.93 -21.63 -43.99
N PRO A 2 -17.19 -20.57 -43.64
CA PRO A 2 -16.28 -20.51 -42.50
C PRO A 2 -17.04 -20.53 -41.17
N LYS A 3 -16.57 -21.34 -40.22
CA LYS A 3 -16.97 -21.24 -38.82
C LYS A 3 -16.24 -20.02 -38.25
N GLY A 4 -17.01 -19.01 -37.88
CA GLY A 4 -16.51 -17.77 -37.29
C GLY A 4 -15.54 -18.08 -36.15
N ARG A 5 -14.32 -17.60 -36.31
CA ARG A 5 -13.36 -17.53 -35.21
C ARG A 5 -13.90 -16.44 -34.28
N LYS A 6 -14.17 -16.84 -33.04
CA LYS A 6 -14.43 -15.93 -31.93
C LYS A 6 -13.23 -14.98 -31.84
N LEU A 7 -13.49 -13.70 -32.01
CA LEU A 7 -12.60 -12.64 -31.57
C LEU A 7 -13.38 -11.96 -30.46
N TYR A 8 -13.35 -12.58 -29.27
CA TYR A 8 -13.58 -11.78 -28.07
C TYR A 8 -12.27 -11.00 -27.91
N ASP A 9 -12.40 -9.68 -27.97
CA ASP A 9 -11.43 -8.73 -27.45
C ASP A 9 -11.44 -8.99 -25.93
N GLU A 10 -10.49 -9.77 -25.45
CA GLU A 10 -10.30 -10.09 -24.02
C GLU A 10 -9.09 -9.30 -23.50
N ASP A 11 -9.03 -8.02 -23.88
CA ASP A 11 -8.10 -7.03 -23.33
C ASP A 11 -8.92 -5.99 -22.54
N GLU A 12 -9.74 -6.47 -21.59
CA GLU A 12 -10.03 -5.73 -20.37
C GLU A 12 -9.11 -6.35 -19.31
N ASP A 13 -7.83 -6.01 -19.40
CA ASP A 13 -6.89 -6.13 -18.29
C ASP A 13 -7.38 -5.13 -17.24
N ASP A 14 -8.39 -5.56 -16.48
CA ASP A 14 -8.80 -4.91 -15.24
C ASP A 14 -7.62 -5.17 -14.29
N GLU A 15 -6.61 -4.30 -14.37
CA GLU A 15 -5.59 -4.10 -13.34
C GLU A 15 -6.33 -3.61 -12.08
N GLU A 16 -7.18 -4.48 -11.50
CA GLU A 16 -7.74 -4.27 -10.18
C GLU A 16 -6.54 -4.27 -9.25
N GLU A 17 -6.04 -3.08 -8.92
CA GLU A 17 -5.10 -2.83 -7.84
C GLU A 17 -5.39 -3.83 -6.73
N GLU A 18 -4.53 -4.84 -6.60
CA GLU A 18 -4.71 -5.97 -5.71
C GLU A 18 -4.85 -5.37 -4.31
N ARG A 19 -6.09 -5.23 -3.82
CA ARG A 19 -6.34 -4.54 -2.55
C ARG A 19 -5.61 -5.32 -1.48
N VAL A 20 -4.47 -4.78 -1.05
CA VAL A 20 -3.61 -5.40 -0.07
C VAL A 20 -4.40 -5.40 1.23
N SER A 21 -4.94 -6.56 1.60
CA SER A 21 -5.55 -6.77 2.90
C SER A 21 -4.53 -7.46 3.79
N GLY A 22 -4.20 -6.85 4.92
CA GLY A 22 -3.28 -7.40 5.91
C GLY A 22 -3.81 -7.26 7.34
N PRO A 23 -3.13 -7.89 8.32
CA PRO A 23 -3.51 -7.82 9.72
C PRO A 23 -3.15 -6.43 10.31
N CYS A 24 -3.97 -5.91 11.21
CA CYS A 24 -3.82 -4.58 11.81
C CYS A 24 -2.45 -4.41 12.49
N LYS A 25 -1.87 -5.47 13.07
CA LYS A 25 -0.52 -5.40 13.68
C LYS A 25 0.55 -4.88 12.71
N ASP A 26 0.42 -5.20 11.41
CA ASP A 26 1.34 -4.82 10.35
C ASP A 26 0.88 -3.55 9.60
N CYS A 27 -0.21 -2.92 10.04
CA CYS A 27 -0.79 -1.73 9.40
C CYS A 27 -0.17 -0.44 9.95
N GLN A 28 0.08 0.56 9.11
CA GLN A 28 0.58 1.87 9.53
C GLN A 28 -0.36 2.56 10.54
N PHE A 29 -1.66 2.34 10.45
CA PHE A 29 -2.68 3.02 11.27
C PHE A 29 -3.03 2.31 12.58
N PHE A 30 -2.22 1.35 13.02
CA PHE A 30 -2.44 0.63 14.28
C PHE A 30 -1.66 1.32 15.40
N ASP A 31 -2.39 1.99 16.31
CA ASP A 31 -1.85 2.86 17.36
C ASP A 31 -1.28 2.03 18.53
N VAL A 32 -0.15 1.37 18.29
CA VAL A 32 0.57 0.55 19.26
C VAL A 32 2.01 1.03 19.39
N ASP A 33 2.57 0.89 20.60
CA ASP A 33 3.99 1.09 20.82
C ASP A 33 4.78 -0.12 20.29
N ARG A 34 5.40 0.03 19.12
CA ARG A 34 6.17 -1.04 18.46
C ARG A 34 7.59 -1.20 19.02
N GLU A 35 8.09 -0.21 19.75
CA GLU A 35 9.45 -0.21 20.28
C GLU A 35 9.54 -0.98 21.61
N GLU A 36 8.48 -0.95 22.42
CA GLU A 36 8.45 -1.59 23.75
C GLU A 36 7.68 -2.92 23.80
N ASP A 37 6.72 -3.16 22.89
CA ASP A 37 5.81 -4.32 22.94
C ASP A 37 5.96 -5.28 21.73
N ASP A 38 5.93 -6.58 22.00
CA ASP A 38 5.87 -7.61 20.96
C ASP A 38 4.44 -7.62 20.42
N VAL A 39 4.22 -6.96 19.27
CA VAL A 39 2.88 -6.80 18.71
C VAL A 39 2.35 -8.15 18.22
N SER A 40 1.45 -8.72 19.01
CA SER A 40 0.86 -10.02 18.78
C SER A 40 -0.52 -9.93 18.13
N ASP A 41 -1.02 -11.06 17.65
CA ASP A 41 -2.38 -11.20 17.10
C ASP A 41 -3.49 -10.84 18.11
N GLU A 42 -3.20 -11.02 19.40
CA GLU A 42 -4.11 -10.74 20.53
C GLU A 42 -4.01 -9.30 21.03
N THR A 43 -3.02 -8.53 20.57
CA THR A 43 -2.83 -7.14 20.96
C THR A 43 -4.02 -6.31 20.48
N ILE A 44 -4.64 -5.55 21.38
CA ILE A 44 -5.77 -4.66 21.07
C ILE A 44 -5.27 -3.22 21.11
N ALA A 45 -5.44 -2.50 20.02
CA ALA A 45 -5.09 -1.09 19.92
C ALA A 45 -6.15 -0.31 19.13
N HIS A 46 -6.01 1.02 19.10
CA HIS A 46 -6.91 1.87 18.35
C HIS A 46 -6.50 1.96 16.87
N CYS A 47 -7.48 2.07 15.98
CA CYS A 47 -7.24 2.42 14.59
C CYS A 47 -7.33 3.95 14.43
N ILE A 48 -6.27 4.56 13.92
CA ILE A 48 -6.14 6.01 13.73
C ILE A 48 -6.23 6.43 12.25
N HIS A 49 -6.82 5.59 11.40
CA HIS A 49 -7.03 5.92 9.99
C HIS A 49 -7.94 7.17 9.90
N PRO A 50 -7.62 8.18 9.06
CA PRO A 50 -8.34 9.46 9.02
C PRO A 50 -9.85 9.32 8.76
N ASP A 51 -10.26 8.42 7.85
CA ASP A 51 -11.68 8.12 7.61
C ASP A 51 -12.39 7.34 8.73
N LEU A 52 -11.65 6.80 9.70
CA LEU A 52 -12.19 5.97 10.78
C LEU A 52 -11.96 6.55 12.18
N GLU A 53 -11.15 7.61 12.30
CA GLU A 53 -10.81 8.27 13.57
C GLU A 53 -12.07 8.67 14.36
N GLU A 54 -13.13 9.13 13.68
CA GLU A 54 -14.38 9.57 14.31
C GLU A 54 -15.10 8.45 15.08
N TYR A 55 -14.80 7.19 14.79
CA TYR A 55 -15.44 6.02 15.41
C TYR A 55 -14.64 5.45 16.58
N GLU A 56 -13.42 5.96 16.81
CA GLU A 56 -12.53 5.53 17.91
C GLU A 56 -12.40 3.99 17.99
N LEU A 57 -12.28 3.31 16.85
CA LEU A 57 -12.34 1.85 16.76
C LEU A 57 -11.18 1.19 17.52
N SER A 58 -11.49 0.18 18.33
CA SER A 58 -10.50 -0.74 18.91
C SER A 58 -10.49 -2.05 18.12
N VAL A 59 -9.33 -2.43 17.61
CA VAL A 59 -9.12 -3.61 16.75
C VAL A 59 -8.04 -4.52 17.33
N SER A 60 -8.11 -5.81 17.03
CA SER A 60 -7.06 -6.77 17.39
C SER A 60 -5.98 -6.84 16.31
N GLY A 61 -4.77 -7.28 16.67
CA GLY A 61 -3.66 -7.40 15.74
C GLY A 61 -3.96 -8.27 14.51
N ASP A 62 -4.71 -9.36 14.66
CA ASP A 62 -5.13 -10.26 13.56
C ASP A 62 -6.34 -9.76 12.74
N SER A 63 -6.98 -8.67 13.16
CA SER A 63 -8.07 -8.06 12.38
C SER A 63 -7.54 -7.48 11.08
N GLY A 64 -8.36 -7.33 10.05
CA GLY A 64 -7.96 -6.69 8.79
C GLY A 64 -9.09 -5.87 8.19
N CYS A 65 -8.74 -4.85 7.41
CA CYS A 65 -9.71 -4.02 6.69
C CYS A 65 -9.26 -3.77 5.24
N ASN A 66 -10.16 -3.20 4.45
CA ASN A 66 -9.89 -2.82 3.05
C ASN A 66 -9.14 -1.48 2.90
N LEU A 67 -8.72 -0.88 4.02
CA LEU A 67 -7.91 0.34 4.10
C LEU A 67 -6.54 0.02 4.72
N PHE A 68 -6.06 -1.20 4.53
CA PHE A 68 -4.79 -1.64 5.08
C PHE A 68 -3.65 -0.99 4.26
N GLU A 69 -2.73 -0.35 4.96
CA GLU A 69 -1.48 0.14 4.42
C GLU A 69 -0.34 -0.47 5.23
N GLN A 70 0.57 -1.15 4.55
CA GLN A 70 1.67 -1.84 5.21
C GLN A 70 2.57 -0.82 5.91
N PHE A 71 2.91 -1.09 7.18
CA PHE A 71 3.96 -0.36 7.84
C PHE A 71 5.31 -0.82 7.28
N ASN A 72 5.87 -0.04 6.35
CA ASN A 72 7.26 -0.20 5.92
C ASN A 72 8.16 0.65 6.82
N GLU A 73 9.07 0.00 7.54
CA GLU A 73 10.07 0.68 8.37
C GLU A 73 11.19 1.33 7.52
N ASP A 74 11.22 1.02 6.21
CA ASP A 74 12.36 1.27 5.31
C ASP A 74 12.12 2.32 4.19
N GLU A 75 10.98 3.02 4.13
CA GLU A 75 10.67 4.01 3.06
C GLU A 75 11.32 5.40 3.27
N ASP A 76 12.63 5.44 3.51
CA ASP A 76 13.50 6.64 3.43
C ASP A 76 14.52 6.52 2.28
N ASP A 77 14.27 5.67 1.27
CA ASP A 77 15.12 5.58 0.07
C ASP A 77 14.59 6.57 -0.99
N GLU A 78 15.21 7.74 -0.98
CA GLU A 78 14.96 8.89 -1.85
C GLU A 78 14.92 8.50 -3.34
N ASP A 79 13.73 8.56 -3.93
CA ASP A 79 13.49 8.64 -5.37
C ASP A 79 14.02 10.00 -5.89
N GLU A 80 15.34 10.15 -5.99
CA GLU A 80 15.97 11.26 -6.72
C GLU A 80 16.07 10.88 -8.20
N GLU A 81 15.03 11.23 -8.96
CA GLU A 81 14.99 11.10 -10.41
C GLU A 81 16.19 11.80 -11.08
N GLU A 82 16.81 11.07 -12.03
CA GLU A 82 17.84 11.58 -12.95
C GLU A 82 17.31 12.77 -13.76
N GLU A 83 17.76 14.00 -13.46
CA GLU A 83 17.68 15.09 -14.44
C GLU A 83 18.97 15.13 -15.28
N GLU A 84 18.86 14.57 -16.49
CA GLU A 84 19.78 14.79 -17.60
C GLU A 84 19.72 16.28 -18.04
N GLU A 85 20.83 17.01 -17.96
CA GLU A 85 21.03 18.22 -18.77
C GLU A 85 22.28 18.06 -19.66
N GLU A 86 22.04 17.67 -20.92
CA GLU A 86 22.90 17.98 -22.07
C GLU A 86 22.98 19.51 -22.31
N GLU A 87 23.91 19.93 -23.18
CA GLU A 87 24.12 21.27 -23.76
C GLU A 87 25.21 22.12 -23.05
N GLU A 88 26.25 22.69 -23.67
CA GLU A 88 26.66 22.84 -25.08
C GLU A 88 28.15 23.31 -25.04
N GLU A 89 29.02 22.80 -25.93
CA GLU A 89 30.32 23.44 -26.21
C GLU A 89 30.08 24.85 -26.78
N PRO A 90 30.83 25.91 -26.39
CA PRO A 90 31.84 26.39 -27.34
C PRO A 90 33.10 27.09 -26.77
N GLU A 91 34.21 26.79 -27.45
CA GLU A 91 35.26 27.66 -28.04
C GLU A 91 36.08 28.65 -27.19
N PHE A 92 37.42 28.49 -27.18
CA PHE A 92 38.38 29.24 -28.04
C PHE A 92 39.83 28.75 -27.88
#